data_AF-A0A2A4RGL3-F1
#
_entry.id   AF-A0A2A4RGL3-F1
#
_cell.length_a   1.000
_cell.length_b   1.000
_cell.length_c   1.000
_cell.angle_alpha   90.00
_cell.angle_beta   90.00
_cell.angle_gamma   90.00
#
_symmetry.space_group_name_H-M   'P 1'
#
loop_
_entity.id
_entity.type
_entity.pdbx_description
1 polymer ?
#
loop_
_entity_poly.entity_id
_entity_poly.type
_entity_poly.pdbx_seq_one_letter_code
_entity_poly.pdbx_strand_id
1 'polypeptide(L)'
;MAFSDLFTRGDQKRNVGHFACIVRLALADNVISEGEQKMLDRMAIRLNISDRLKKKVLKDPEKYPIEPPVSFENRIECLFNLTSMILADDEAMEKEKEILVKVVVGLGFPTDNSEMISSKAIELAINNNNLEEFTKKIKEFN
;
A
#
# COMPACT_ATOMS: atom_id res chain seq x y z
N MET A 1 18.04 3.98 29.69
CA MET A 1 17.64 3.54 28.35
C MET A 1 16.30 4.18 28.03
N ALA A 2 16.24 5.18 27.13
CA ALA A 2 15.01 5.96 26.91
C ALA A 2 14.83 6.54 25.49
N PHE A 3 15.63 6.09 24.51
CA PHE A 3 15.49 6.55 23.11
C PHE A 3 14.80 5.53 22.20
N SER A 4 14.77 4.24 22.57
CA SER A 4 14.20 3.16 21.75
C SER A 4 12.66 3.08 21.79
N ASP A 5 12.02 3.45 22.91
CA ASP A 5 10.55 3.38 23.09
C ASP A 5 9.79 4.54 22.40
N LEU A 6 10.47 5.64 22.11
CA LEU A 6 9.89 6.80 21.42
C LEU A 6 9.86 6.60 19.90
N PHE A 7 10.89 5.99 19.32
CA PHE A 7 10.93 5.65 17.89
C PHE A 7 9.92 4.55 17.53
N THR A 8 9.83 3.50 18.36
CA THR A 8 8.89 2.38 18.15
C THR A 8 7.44 2.83 18.11
N ARG A 9 7.02 3.82 18.91
CA ARG A 9 5.62 4.29 18.91
C ARG A 9 5.23 5.07 17.66
N GLY A 10 6.16 5.83 17.08
CA GLY A 10 5.92 6.57 15.83
C GLY A 10 5.90 5.66 14.62
N ASP A 11 6.90 4.79 14.50
CA ASP A 11 7.00 3.83 13.40
C ASP A 11 5.83 2.83 13.41
N GLN A 12 5.41 2.36 14.59
CA GLN A 12 4.28 1.45 14.70
C GLN A 12 2.95 2.13 14.32
N LYS A 13 2.74 3.40 14.67
CA LYS A 13 1.57 4.16 14.21
C LYS A 13 1.56 4.35 12.70
N ARG A 14 2.70 4.71 12.12
CA ARG A 14 2.86 4.84 10.67
C ARG A 14 2.55 3.52 9.96
N ASN A 15 3.12 2.42 10.42
CA ASN A 15 2.90 1.09 9.86
C ASN A 15 1.42 0.67 9.93
N VAL A 16 0.74 0.99 11.04
CA VAL A 16 -0.68 0.71 11.20
C VAL A 16 -1.54 1.59 10.29
N GLY A 17 -1.19 2.88 10.13
CA GLY A 17 -1.86 3.77 9.18
C GLY A 17 -1.68 3.32 7.73
N HIS A 18 -0.48 2.86 7.37
CA HIS A 18 -0.19 2.27 6.06
C HIS A 18 -1.03 1.01 5.83
N PHE A 19 -1.08 0.09 6.81
CA PHE A 19 -1.90 -1.11 6.70
C PHE A 19 -3.40 -0.80 6.63
N ALA A 20 -3.89 0.18 7.38
CA ALA A 20 -5.28 0.62 7.32
C ALA A 20 -5.65 1.20 5.96
N CYS A 21 -4.76 1.98 5.34
CA CYS A 21 -4.96 2.48 3.98
C CYS A 21 -5.13 1.31 2.99
N ILE A 22 -4.25 0.31 3.08
CA ILE A 22 -4.29 -0.89 2.25
C ILE A 22 -5.61 -1.66 2.43
N VAL A 23 -6.02 -1.87 3.68
CA VAL A 23 -7.28 -2.56 4.01
C VAL A 23 -8.50 -1.81 3.48
N ARG A 24 -8.52 -0.48 3.53
CA ARG A 24 -9.64 0.32 2.98
C ARG A 24 -9.78 0.16 1.47
N LEU A 25 -8.66 0.04 0.77
CA LEU A 25 -8.64 -0.17 -0.67
C LEU A 25 -9.12 -1.57 -1.04
N ALA A 26 -8.66 -2.59 -0.31
CA ALA A 26 -9.13 -3.97 -0.48
C ALA A 26 -10.62 -4.15 -0.12
N LEU A 27 -11.18 -3.31 0.75
CA LEU A 27 -12.60 -3.33 1.10
C LEU A 27 -13.48 -2.47 0.18
N ALA A 28 -12.92 -1.83 -0.85
CA ALA A 28 -13.65 -0.88 -1.69
C ALA A 28 -14.80 -1.54 -2.48
N ASP A 29 -14.70 -2.83 -2.79
CA ASP A 29 -15.73 -3.64 -3.44
C ASP A 29 -16.56 -4.50 -2.46
N ASN A 30 -16.32 -4.34 -1.16
CA ASN A 30 -16.89 -5.10 -0.04
C ASN A 30 -16.63 -6.63 -0.07
N VAL A 31 -15.70 -7.13 -0.90
CA VAL A 31 -15.41 -8.56 -1.01
C VAL A 31 -13.91 -8.79 -0.97
N ILE A 32 -13.40 -9.35 0.14
CA ILE A 32 -11.98 -9.75 0.21
C ILE A 32 -11.82 -11.16 -0.37
N SER A 33 -10.99 -11.31 -1.39
CA SER A 33 -10.63 -12.59 -2.01
C SER A 33 -9.68 -13.42 -1.11
N GLU A 34 -9.53 -14.72 -1.39
CA GLU A 34 -8.55 -15.56 -0.68
C GLU A 34 -7.10 -15.09 -0.91
N GLY A 35 -6.80 -14.58 -2.10
CA GLY A 35 -5.47 -14.11 -2.45
C GLY A 35 -5.17 -12.73 -1.84
N GLU A 36 -6.14 -11.82 -1.84
CA GLU A 36 -6.07 -10.56 -1.09
C GLU A 36 -5.86 -10.80 0.41
N GLN A 37 -6.53 -11.78 1.00
CA GLN A 37 -6.34 -12.14 2.41
C GLN A 37 -4.90 -12.63 2.68
N LYS A 38 -4.35 -13.50 1.84
CA LYS A 38 -2.95 -13.95 1.94
C LYS A 38 -1.98 -12.79 1.79
N MET A 39 -2.30 -11.83 0.94
CA MET A 39 -1.49 -10.65 0.72
C MET A 39 -1.51 -9.72 1.94
N LEU A 40 -2.69 -9.42 2.49
CA LEU A 40 -2.86 -8.67 3.74
C LEU A 40 -2.11 -9.33 4.91
N ASP A 41 -2.07 -10.67 4.96
CA ASP A 41 -1.27 -11.40 5.94
C ASP A 41 0.24 -11.18 5.76
N ARG A 42 0.74 -11.25 4.52
CA ARG A 42 2.14 -10.89 4.20
C ARG A 42 2.47 -9.43 4.55
N MET A 43 1.54 -8.52 4.29
CA MET A 43 1.70 -7.10 4.63
C MET A 43 1.79 -6.87 6.13
N ALA A 44 0.92 -7.53 6.90
CA ALA A 44 0.96 -7.44 8.36
C ALA A 44 2.31 -7.92 8.90
N ILE A 45 2.86 -9.01 8.37
CA ILE A 45 4.20 -9.50 8.75
C ILE A 45 5.28 -8.47 8.39
N ARG A 46 5.28 -7.94 7.16
CA ARG A 46 6.30 -6.98 6.68
C ARG A 46 6.27 -5.66 7.46
N LEU A 47 5.07 -5.19 7.83
CA LEU A 47 4.88 -3.96 8.60
C LEU A 47 5.02 -4.19 10.12
N ASN A 48 5.41 -5.41 10.55
CA ASN A 48 5.55 -5.81 11.94
C ASN A 48 4.26 -5.55 12.77
N ILE A 49 3.11 -5.87 12.16
CA ILE A 49 1.78 -5.74 12.76
C ILE A 49 1.37 -7.08 13.34
N SER A 50 1.15 -7.10 14.67
CA SER A 50 0.64 -8.29 15.35
C SER A 50 -0.73 -8.74 14.80
N ASP A 51 -1.01 -10.04 14.83
CA ASP A 51 -2.30 -10.59 14.40
C ASP A 51 -3.50 -9.98 15.12
N ARG A 52 -3.33 -9.63 16.40
CA ARG A 52 -4.38 -8.95 17.17
C ARG A 52 -4.69 -7.58 16.59
N LEU A 53 -3.67 -6.83 16.16
CA LEU A 53 -3.83 -5.50 15.58
C LEU A 53 -4.35 -5.59 14.14
N LYS A 54 -3.83 -6.53 13.35
CA LYS A 54 -4.35 -6.88 12.01
C LYS A 54 -5.87 -7.09 12.04
N LYS A 55 -6.37 -7.96 12.92
CA LYS A 55 -7.81 -8.23 13.06
C LYS A 55 -8.63 -6.99 13.44
N LYS A 56 -8.07 -6.07 14.22
CA LYS A 56 -8.75 -4.82 14.57
C LYS A 56 -8.83 -3.87 13.38
N VAL A 57 -7.75 -3.74 12.61
CA VAL A 57 -7.71 -2.91 11.39
C VAL A 57 -8.64 -3.48 10.32
N LEU A 58 -8.66 -4.80 10.12
CA LEU A 58 -9.61 -5.46 9.18
C LEU A 58 -11.07 -5.22 9.56
N LYS A 59 -11.37 -5.16 10.86
CA LYS A 59 -12.74 -4.96 11.35
C LYS A 59 -13.23 -3.51 11.18
N ASP A 60 -12.32 -2.55 11.34
CA ASP A 60 -12.64 -1.13 11.31
C ASP A 60 -11.40 -0.33 10.92
N PRO A 61 -11.08 -0.26 9.62
CA PRO A 61 -9.87 0.41 9.17
C PRO A 61 -9.98 1.94 9.26
N GLU A 62 -11.19 2.49 9.36
CA GLU A 62 -11.43 3.93 9.48
C GLU A 62 -11.00 4.49 10.84
N LYS A 63 -11.03 3.66 11.89
CA LYS A 63 -10.51 4.01 13.22
C LYS A 63 -9.01 4.29 13.25
N TYR A 64 -8.29 3.90 12.21
CA TYR A 64 -6.86 4.06 12.13
C TYR A 64 -6.56 5.23 11.20
N PRO A 65 -6.08 6.36 11.73
CA PRO A 65 -5.74 7.49 10.90
C PRO A 65 -4.68 7.03 9.89
N ILE A 66 -5.01 7.22 8.61
CA ILE A 66 -4.02 7.16 7.55
C ILE A 66 -3.15 8.38 7.80
N GLU A 67 -2.04 8.21 8.52
CA GLU A 67 -1.00 9.22 8.49
C GLU A 67 -0.61 9.37 7.01
N PRO A 68 -0.84 10.55 6.40
CA PRO A 68 -0.43 10.78 5.03
C PRO A 68 1.06 10.42 4.97
N PRO A 69 1.54 9.76 3.91
CA PRO A 69 2.95 9.46 3.81
C PRO A 69 3.69 10.81 3.87
N VAL A 70 4.39 11.02 4.99
CA VAL A 70 4.90 12.33 5.41
C VAL A 70 5.95 12.84 4.42
N SER A 71 6.56 11.94 3.65
CA SER A 71 7.47 12.21 2.55
C SER A 71 6.96 11.60 1.24
N PHE A 72 7.42 12.16 0.12
CA PHE A 72 7.16 11.63 -1.21
C PHE A 72 7.68 10.18 -1.38
N GLU A 73 8.80 9.84 -0.75
CA GLU A 73 9.37 8.49 -0.77
C GLU A 73 8.45 7.48 -0.09
N ASN A 74 7.82 7.86 1.03
CA ASN A 74 6.85 7.00 1.69
C ASN A 74 5.60 6.77 0.82
N ARG A 75 5.22 7.74 -0.04
CA ARG A 75 4.11 7.56 -1.01
C ARG A 75 4.48 6.52 -2.07
N ILE A 76 5.72 6.57 -2.57
CA ILE A 76 6.19 5.63 -3.58
C ILE A 76 6.34 4.22 -2.99
N GLU A 77 6.87 4.10 -1.77
CA GLU A 77 6.92 2.82 -1.07
C GLU A 77 5.52 2.25 -0.85
N CYS A 78 4.56 3.10 -0.47
CA CYS A 78 3.16 2.68 -0.34
C CYS A 78 2.58 2.23 -1.68
N LEU A 79 2.83 2.97 -2.76
CA LEU A 79 2.41 2.60 -4.11
C LEU A 79 3.01 1.26 -4.54
N PHE A 80 4.31 1.03 -4.32
CA PHE A 80 4.96 -0.25 -4.61
C PHE A 80 4.26 -1.39 -3.88
N ASN A 81 4.07 -1.22 -2.58
CA ASN A 81 3.47 -2.22 -1.71
C ASN A 81 2.02 -2.55 -2.11
N LEU A 82 1.24 -1.54 -2.49
CA LEU A 82 -0.13 -1.68 -2.97
C LEU A 82 -0.20 -2.28 -4.37
N THR A 83 0.75 -1.94 -5.24
CA THR A 83 0.81 -2.51 -6.59
C THR A 83 1.10 -4.00 -6.51
N SER A 84 2.09 -4.41 -5.72
CA SER A 84 2.33 -5.83 -5.43
C SER A 84 1.16 -6.51 -4.73
N MET A 85 0.23 -5.76 -4.11
CA MET A 85 -1.00 -6.32 -3.55
C MET A 85 -1.98 -6.68 -4.62
N ILE A 86 -2.29 -5.69 -5.45
CA ILE A 86 -3.32 -5.80 -6.45
C ILE A 86 -2.94 -6.91 -7.45
N LEU A 87 -1.65 -7.02 -7.80
CA LEU A 87 -1.11 -8.05 -8.68
C LEU A 87 -0.91 -9.43 -8.04
N ALA A 88 -1.22 -9.60 -6.76
CA ALA A 88 -0.99 -10.89 -6.07
C ALA A 88 -2.05 -11.94 -6.43
N ASP A 89 -3.21 -11.48 -6.90
CA ASP A 89 -4.28 -12.31 -7.41
C ASP A 89 -4.12 -12.33 -8.92
N ASP A 90 -3.98 -13.51 -9.54
CA ASP A 90 -3.91 -13.69 -11.00
C ASP A 90 -5.24 -13.30 -11.71
N GLU A 91 -5.95 -12.28 -11.22
CA GLU A 91 -7.17 -11.75 -11.80
C GLU A 91 -6.89 -10.70 -12.87
N ALA A 92 -7.90 -10.43 -13.70
CA ALA A 92 -7.77 -9.63 -14.92
C ALA A 92 -7.09 -8.27 -14.73
N MET A 93 -6.01 -8.04 -15.49
CA MET A 93 -5.17 -6.84 -15.51
C MET A 93 -5.94 -5.51 -15.66
N GLU A 94 -7.13 -5.52 -16.26
CA GLU A 94 -7.98 -4.32 -16.36
C GLU A 94 -8.55 -3.87 -15.03
N LYS A 95 -9.06 -4.79 -14.19
CA LYS A 95 -9.59 -4.45 -12.87
C LYS A 95 -8.49 -3.95 -11.95
N GLU A 96 -7.33 -4.59 -11.99
CA GLU A 96 -6.14 -4.20 -11.24
C GLU A 96 -5.73 -2.76 -11.55
N LYS A 97 -5.73 -2.40 -12.83
CA LYS A 97 -5.39 -1.04 -13.28
C LYS A 97 -6.39 -0.01 -12.75
N GLU A 98 -7.69 -0.27 -12.80
CA GLU A 98 -8.70 0.66 -12.27
C GLU A 98 -8.56 0.88 -10.76
N ILE A 99 -8.25 -0.17 -10.00
CA ILE A 99 -7.99 -0.08 -8.57
C ILE A 99 -6.70 0.74 -8.34
N LEU A 100 -5.63 0.46 -9.08
CA LEU A 100 -4.36 1.19 -8.97
C LEU A 100 -4.52 2.69 -9.23
N VAL A 101 -5.34 3.09 -10.21
CA VAL A 101 -5.58 4.51 -10.50
C VAL A 101 -6.19 5.21 -9.28
N LYS A 102 -7.17 4.57 -8.62
CA LYS A 102 -7.78 5.09 -7.39
C LYS A 102 -6.75 5.17 -6.25
N VAL A 103 -5.84 4.19 -6.17
CA VAL A 103 -4.73 4.19 -5.21
C VAL A 103 -3.78 5.36 -5.45
N VAL A 104 -3.32 5.55 -6.69
CA VAL A 104 -2.38 6.62 -7.07
C VAL A 104 -2.97 7.99 -6.72
N VAL A 105 -4.25 8.21 -7.05
CA VAL A 105 -4.97 9.43 -6.65
C VAL A 105 -5.09 9.55 -5.13
N GLY A 106 -5.46 8.46 -4.44
CA GLY A 106 -5.59 8.43 -2.97
C GLY A 106 -4.27 8.68 -2.21
N LEU A 107 -3.14 8.33 -2.81
CA LEU A 107 -1.80 8.63 -2.28
C LEU A 107 -1.35 10.07 -2.56
N GLY A 108 -2.15 10.85 -3.30
CA GLY A 108 -1.89 12.26 -3.59
C GLY A 108 -0.90 12.48 -4.72
N PHE A 109 -0.80 11.55 -5.68
CA PHE A 109 -0.14 11.80 -6.96
C PHE A 109 -1.06 12.62 -7.88
N PRO A 110 -0.52 13.37 -8.86
CA PRO A 110 -1.32 14.13 -9.82
C PRO A 110 -2.31 13.23 -10.58
N THR A 111 -3.58 13.65 -10.65
CA THR A 111 -4.64 12.93 -11.38
C THR A 111 -4.31 12.79 -12.86
N ASP A 112 -3.68 13.80 -13.46
CA ASP A 112 -3.33 13.84 -14.88
C ASP A 112 -2.33 12.74 -15.26
N ASN A 113 -1.49 12.32 -14.31
CA ASN A 113 -0.50 11.25 -14.51
C ASN A 113 -0.94 9.92 -13.88
N SER A 114 -2.10 9.86 -13.25
CA SER A 114 -2.51 8.70 -12.42
C SER A 114 -2.60 7.40 -13.22
N GLU A 115 -3.12 7.45 -14.45
CA GLU A 115 -3.18 6.28 -15.34
C GLU A 115 -1.79 5.80 -15.77
N MET A 116 -0.89 6.73 -16.09
CA MET A 116 0.45 6.41 -16.56
C MET A 116 1.31 5.84 -15.43
N ILE A 117 1.25 6.47 -14.25
CA ILE A 117 1.90 6.01 -13.02
C ILE A 117 1.39 4.61 -12.66
N SER A 118 0.08 4.35 -12.79
CA SER A 118 -0.51 3.04 -12.54
C SER A 118 0.01 1.98 -13.49
N SER A 119 -0.02 2.23 -14.80
CA SER A 119 0.51 1.29 -15.78
C SER A 119 2.01 1.00 -15.58
N LYS A 120 2.80 2.02 -15.25
CA LYS A 120 4.23 1.81 -14.95
C LYS A 120 4.46 1.08 -13.65
N ALA A 121 3.67 1.35 -12.63
CA ALA A 121 3.76 0.61 -11.38
C ALA A 121 3.55 -0.90 -11.63
N ILE A 122 2.52 -1.26 -12.40
CA ILE A 122 2.23 -2.65 -12.77
C ILE A 122 3.41 -3.28 -13.51
N GLU A 123 3.90 -2.61 -14.56
CA GLU A 123 5.03 -3.09 -15.36
C GLU A 123 6.29 -3.33 -14.50
N LEU A 124 6.58 -2.44 -13.54
CA LEU A 124 7.76 -2.56 -12.67
C LEU A 124 7.62 -3.63 -11.60
N ALA A 125 6.42 -3.78 -11.05
CA ALA A 125 6.14 -4.83 -10.08
C ALA A 125 6.24 -6.23 -10.70
N ILE A 126 5.80 -6.40 -11.96
CA ILE A 126 5.94 -7.65 -12.71
C ILE A 126 7.40 -7.92 -13.09
N ASN A 127 8.13 -6.91 -13.58
CA ASN A 127 9.43 -7.13 -14.21
C ASN A 127 10.63 -7.19 -13.25
N ASN A 128 10.64 -6.38 -12.18
CA ASN A 128 11.85 -6.25 -11.34
C ASN A 128 11.59 -6.32 -9.83
N ASN A 129 10.33 -6.15 -9.38
CA ASN A 129 9.90 -6.19 -7.97
C ASN A 129 10.92 -5.60 -6.97
N ASN A 130 11.62 -4.53 -7.38
CA ASN A 130 12.71 -3.92 -6.65
C ASN A 130 12.29 -2.49 -6.29
N LEU A 131 12.23 -2.21 -4.98
CA LEU A 131 11.78 -0.93 -4.44
C LEU A 131 12.68 0.24 -4.87
N GLU A 132 14.00 0.07 -4.93
CA GLU A 132 14.92 1.15 -5.35
C GLU A 132 14.65 1.55 -6.81
N GLU A 133 14.53 0.56 -7.70
CA GLU A 133 14.28 0.83 -9.12
C GLU A 133 12.88 1.39 -9.35
N PHE A 134 11.88 0.85 -8.64
CA PHE A 134 10.52 1.37 -8.63
C PHE A 134 10.52 2.84 -8.22
N THR A 135 11.21 3.17 -7.13
CA THR A 135 11.30 4.54 -6.61
C THR A 135 11.95 5.47 -7.62
N LYS A 136 13.06 5.06 -8.24
CA LYS A 136 13.76 5.86 -9.23
C LYS A 136 12.87 6.16 -10.44
N LYS A 137 12.19 5.17 -10.99
CA LYS A 137 11.36 5.35 -12.18
C LYS A 137 10.10 6.16 -11.90
N ILE A 138 9.42 5.93 -10.77
CA ILE A 138 8.22 6.73 -10.43
C ILE A 138 8.59 8.21 -10.20
N LYS A 139 9.78 8.51 -9.66
CA LYS A 139 10.30 9.89 -9.53
C LYS A 139 10.46 10.61 -10.88
N GLU A 140 10.65 9.89 -12.00
CA GLU A 140 10.79 10.50 -13.33
C GLU A 140 9.43 10.92 -13.95
N PHE A 141 8.32 10.41 -13.41
CA PHE A 141 6.96 10.57 -13.98
C PHE A 141 5.98 11.37 -13.11
N ASN A 142 6.41 11.84 -11.94
CA ASN A 142 5.60 12.63 -11.01
C ASN A 142 5.95 14.11 -11.03
#